data_AF-A0A3A8ZU90-F1
#
_entry.id   AF-A0A3A8ZU90-F1
#
_cell.length_a   1.000
_cell.length_b   1.000
_cell.length_c   1.000
_cell.angle_alpha   90.00
_cell.angle_beta   90.00
_cell.angle_gamma   90.00
#
_symmetry.space_group_name_H-M   'P 1'
#
loop_
_entity.id
_entity.type
_entity.pdbx_description
1 polymer ?
#
loop_
_entity_poly.entity_id
_entity_poly.type
_entity_poly.pdbx_seq_one_letter_code
_entity_poly.pdbx_strand_id
1 'polypeptide(L)'
;MRQEMLTFAFAAVVLLLFIWRIRGGYACGMMQEVVNLLSGVISLACVALAFLAVTSAMNKSTHILTACIIALILLGVLFKLFRLIFAPLLAVGSISIVSGINKLLGAVMGAAEACLLAYFFYKVLAHFGIYVL
;
A
#
# COMPACT_ATOMS: atom_id res chain seq x y z
N MET A 1 8.87 -9.62 28.94
CA MET A 1 7.40 -9.47 29.02
C MET A 1 6.81 -8.32 28.19
N ARG A 2 7.19 -7.05 28.37
CA ARG A 2 6.54 -5.93 27.61
C ARG A 2 6.84 -5.94 26.10
N GLN A 3 8.08 -6.25 25.71
CA GLN A 3 8.49 -6.42 24.30
C GLN A 3 7.78 -7.62 23.66
N GLU A 4 7.74 -8.76 24.34
CA GLU A 4 7.07 -9.98 23.83
C GLU A 4 5.56 -9.77 23.65
N MET A 5 4.88 -9.12 24.59
CA MET A 5 3.46 -8.75 24.43
C MET A 5 3.23 -7.82 23.23
N LEU A 6 4.15 -6.89 22.96
CA LEU A 6 4.08 -6.01 21.78
C LEU A 6 4.29 -6.81 20.48
N THR A 7 5.22 -7.76 20.47
CA THR A 7 5.46 -8.66 19.34
C THR A 7 4.24 -9.53 19.05
N PHE A 8 3.62 -10.13 20.08
CA PHE A 8 2.40 -10.92 19.92
C PHE A 8 1.21 -10.07 19.49
N ALA A 9 1.05 -8.86 20.04
CA ALA A 9 0.00 -7.94 19.63
C ALA A 9 0.19 -7.47 18.18
N PHE A 10 1.42 -7.17 17.77
CA PHE A 10 1.73 -6.80 16.38
C PHE A 10 1.47 -7.96 15.42
N ALA A 11 1.92 -9.16 15.75
CA ALA A 11 1.65 -10.37 14.97
C ALA A 11 0.15 -10.64 14.85
N ALA A 12 -0.63 -10.45 15.92
CA ALA A 12 -2.08 -10.59 15.90
C ALA A 12 -2.76 -9.55 15.00
N VAL A 13 -2.32 -8.29 15.04
CA VAL A 13 -2.84 -7.22 14.16
C VAL A 13 -2.50 -7.50 12.69
N VAL A 14 -1.27 -7.94 12.40
CA VAL A 14 -0.85 -8.32 11.04
C VAL A 14 -1.65 -9.52 10.54
N LEU A 15 -1.88 -10.55 11.38
CA LEU A 15 -2.71 -11.71 11.03
C LEU A 15 -4.17 -11.31 10.76
N LEU A 16 -4.74 -10.46 11.60
CA LEU A 16 -6.09 -9.92 11.40
C LEU A 16 -6.20 -9.12 10.11
N LEU A 17 -5.21 -8.28 9.81
CA LEU A 17 -5.11 -7.56 8.53
C LEU A 17 -5.01 -8.53 7.36
N PHE A 18 -4.18 -9.58 7.46
CA PHE A 18 -4.03 -10.61 6.43
C PHE A 18 -5.36 -11.32 6.15
N ILE A 19 -6.05 -11.80 7.19
CA ILE A 19 -7.32 -12.52 7.05
C ILE A 19 -8.40 -11.61 6.48
N TRP A 20 -8.48 -10.37 6.94
CA TRP A 20 -9.46 -9.41 6.46
C TRP A 20 -9.18 -8.98 5.02
N ARG A 21 -7.92 -8.77 4.65
CA ARG A 21 -7.53 -8.33 3.31
C ARG A 21 -7.59 -9.45 2.27
N ILE A 22 -7.26 -10.69 2.64
CA ILE A 22 -7.47 -11.86 1.78
C ILE A 22 -8.96 -12.09 1.51
N ARG A 23 -9.82 -11.99 2.55
CA ARG A 23 -11.28 -12.08 2.36
C ARG A 23 -11.82 -10.92 1.50
N GLY A 24 -11.27 -9.73 1.66
CA GLY A 24 -11.57 -8.56 0.82
C GLY A 24 -11.20 -8.81 -0.65
N GLY A 25 -10.00 -9.33 -0.91
CA GLY A 25 -9.50 -9.55 -2.27
C GLY A 25 -10.13 -10.70 -3.02
N TYR A 26 -10.62 -11.71 -2.30
CA TYR A 26 -11.48 -12.73 -2.89
C TYR A 26 -12.85 -12.18 -3.34
N ALA A 27 -13.34 -11.10 -2.70
CA ALA A 27 -14.65 -10.51 -3.00
C ALA A 27 -14.59 -9.43 -4.10
N CYS A 28 -13.51 -8.64 -4.16
CA CYS A 28 -13.35 -7.54 -5.12
C CYS A 28 -12.79 -7.97 -6.50
N GLY A 29 -12.06 -9.08 -6.58
CA GLY A 29 -11.44 -9.57 -7.82
C GLY A 29 -10.10 -8.89 -8.16
N MET A 30 -9.23 -9.60 -8.90
CA MET A 30 -7.82 -9.25 -9.14
C MET A 30 -7.62 -7.82 -9.62
N MET A 31 -8.39 -7.38 -10.61
CA MET A 31 -8.21 -6.06 -11.21
C MET A 31 -8.47 -4.90 -10.23
N GLN A 32 -9.47 -5.05 -9.35
CA GLN A 32 -9.74 -4.09 -8.29
C GLN A 32 -8.60 -4.09 -7.26
N GLU A 33 -8.11 -5.27 -6.90
CA GLU A 33 -6.98 -5.44 -5.98
C GLU A 33 -5.68 -4.85 -6.55
N VAL A 34 -5.39 -5.01 -7.84
CA VAL A 34 -4.20 -4.41 -8.48
C VAL A 34 -4.25 -2.88 -8.39
N VAL A 35 -5.40 -2.28 -8.69
CA VAL A 35 -5.58 -0.82 -8.56
C VAL A 35 -5.46 -0.40 -7.09
N ASN A 36 -6.01 -1.19 -6.15
CA ASN A 36 -5.91 -0.90 -4.74
C ASN A 36 -4.46 -0.94 -4.24
N LEU A 37 -3.71 -1.97 -4.61
CA LEU A 37 -2.30 -2.17 -4.27
C LEU A 37 -1.43 -1.06 -4.87
N LEU A 38 -1.63 -0.73 -6.15
CA LEU A 38 -0.96 0.38 -6.82
C LEU A 38 -1.28 1.72 -6.13
N SER A 39 -2.55 1.93 -5.75
CA SER A 39 -2.96 3.13 -5.02
C SER A 39 -2.37 3.19 -3.62
N GLY A 40 -2.22 2.04 -2.95
CA GLY A 40 -1.58 1.91 -1.65
C GLY A 40 -0.10 2.30 -1.71
N VAL A 41 0.65 1.77 -2.67
CA VAL A 41 2.07 2.12 -2.89
C VAL A 41 2.24 3.62 -3.18
N ILE A 42 1.37 4.17 -4.03
CA ILE A 42 1.40 5.60 -4.38
C ILE A 42 1.04 6.47 -3.18
N SER A 43 0.05 6.07 -2.37
CA SER A 43 -0.31 6.78 -1.13
C SER A 43 0.85 6.78 -0.14
N LEU A 44 1.53 5.64 0.02
CA LEU A 44 2.73 5.52 0.84
C LEU A 44 3.86 6.43 0.37
N ALA A 45 4.14 6.44 -0.94
CA ALA A 45 5.13 7.32 -1.54
C ALA A 45 4.77 8.80 -1.33
N CYS A 46 3.49 9.15 -1.41
CA CYS A 46 2.99 10.50 -1.15
C CYS A 46 3.23 10.92 0.31
N VAL A 47 2.94 10.05 1.28
CA VAL A 47 3.21 10.30 2.71
C VAL A 47 4.71 10.46 2.96
N ALA A 48 5.55 9.61 2.37
CA ALA A 48 7.00 9.71 2.50
C ALA A 48 7.55 11.03 1.93
N LEU A 49 7.09 11.43 0.74
CA LEU A 49 7.45 12.71 0.13
C LEU A 49 6.95 13.91 0.94
N ALA A 50 5.76 13.83 1.55
CA ALA A 50 5.25 14.87 2.43
C ALA A 50 6.13 15.01 3.69
N PHE A 51 6.54 13.90 4.29
CA PHE A 51 7.45 13.90 5.44
C PHE A 51 8.82 14.51 5.08
N LEU A 52 9.37 14.11 3.93
CA LEU A 52 10.60 14.70 3.36
C LEU A 52 10.45 16.20 3.10
N ALA A 53 9.31 16.65 2.58
CA ALA A 53 9.04 18.06 2.35
C ALA A 53 9.03 18.86 3.66
N VAL A 54 8.39 18.32 4.72
CA VAL A 54 8.38 18.95 6.06
C VAL A 54 9.78 19.03 6.64
N THR A 55 10.54 17.92 6.63
CA THR A 55 11.93 17.91 7.12
C THR A 55 12.81 18.89 6.33
N SER A 56 12.63 18.96 5.01
CA SER A 56 13.38 19.88 4.15
C SER A 56 13.04 21.34 4.41
N ALA A 57 11.78 21.66 4.73
CA ALA A 57 11.35 23.01 5.11
C ALA A 57 11.99 23.44 6.45
N MET A 58 12.09 22.53 7.41
CA MET A 58 12.77 22.78 8.69
C MET A 58 14.29 23.01 8.50
N ASN A 59 14.93 22.26 7.60
CA ASN A 59 16.36 22.39 7.29
C ASN A 59 16.70 23.53 6.30
N LYS A 60 15.75 24.42 5.95
CA LYS A 60 15.95 25.54 4.99
C LYS A 60 16.56 25.13 3.64
N SER A 61 16.41 23.86 3.25
CA SER A 61 16.97 23.32 2.01
C SER A 61 15.98 23.49 0.86
N THR A 62 16.04 24.63 0.17
CA THR A 62 15.10 25.02 -0.90
C THR A 62 15.11 24.09 -2.12
N HIS A 63 16.25 23.45 -2.40
CA HIS A 63 16.38 22.52 -3.54
C HIS A 63 15.60 21.22 -3.33
N ILE A 64 15.66 20.64 -2.12
CA ILE A 64 14.99 19.37 -1.79
C ILE A 64 13.48 19.59 -1.64
N LEU A 65 13.07 20.73 -1.07
CA LEU A 65 11.66 21.11 -0.95
C LEU A 65 10.98 21.24 -2.32
N THR A 66 11.61 21.97 -3.24
CA THR A 66 11.09 22.16 -4.60
C THR A 66 10.99 20.83 -5.35
N ALA A 67 12.00 19.97 -5.23
CA ALA A 67 11.98 18.64 -5.84
C ALA A 67 10.84 17.76 -5.29
N CYS A 68 10.58 17.80 -3.98
CA CYS A 68 9.48 17.05 -3.36
C CYS A 68 8.11 17.53 -3.86
N ILE A 69 7.90 18.85 -3.98
CA ILE A 69 6.63 19.41 -4.48
C ILE A 69 6.38 18.99 -5.92
N ILE A 70 7.39 19.09 -6.79
CA ILE A 70 7.29 18.65 -8.19
C ILE A 70 6.99 17.15 -8.25
N ALA A 71 7.69 16.34 -7.45
CA ALA A 71 7.47 14.91 -7.38
C ALA A 71 6.03 14.54 -6.94
N LEU A 72 5.47 15.25 -5.95
CA LEU A 72 4.08 15.03 -5.50
C LEU A 72 3.07 15.32 -6.61
N ILE A 73 3.26 16.42 -7.35
CA ILE A 73 2.38 16.78 -8.47
C ILE A 73 2.46 15.71 -9.57
N LEU A 74 3.67 15.32 -9.96
CA LEU A 74 3.89 14.32 -11.01
C LEU A 74 3.26 12.97 -10.63
N LEU A 75 3.43 12.56 -9.38
CA LEU A 75 2.91 11.30 -8.86
C LEU A 75 1.37 11.30 -8.83
N GLY A 76 0.74 12.43 -8.47
CA GLY A 76 -0.71 12.59 -8.51
C GLY A 76 -1.30 12.53 -9.92
N VAL A 77 -0.63 13.15 -10.89
CA VAL A 77 -1.02 13.09 -12.32
C VAL A 77 -0.91 11.65 -12.84
N LEU A 78 0.21 10.99 -12.57
CA LEU A 78 0.46 9.61 -12.98
C LEU A 78 -0.58 8.66 -12.38
N PHE A 79 -0.94 8.85 -11.11
CA PHE A 79 -1.98 8.06 -10.44
C PHE A 79 -3.34 8.20 -11.11
N LYS A 80 -3.72 9.44 -11.45
CA LYS A 80 -4.99 9.70 -12.13
C LYS A 80 -5.03 9.08 -13.51
N LEU A 81 -3.91 9.08 -14.22
CA LEU A 81 -3.75 8.42 -15.52
C LEU A 81 -3.90 6.91 -15.41
N PHE A 82 -3.20 6.27 -14.46
CA PHE A 82 -3.35 4.83 -14.21
C PHE A 82 -4.80 4.46 -13.90
N ARG A 83 -5.47 5.18 -12.99
CA ARG A 83 -6.89 4.92 -12.68
C ARG A 83 -7.79 4.99 -13.91
N LEU A 84 -7.53 5.93 -14.83
CA LEU A 84 -8.30 6.07 -16.05
C LEU A 84 -8.09 4.89 -17.03
N ILE A 85 -6.86 4.39 -17.14
CA ILE A 85 -6.51 3.24 -17.99
C ILE A 85 -7.06 1.92 -17.38
N PHE A 86 -6.99 1.78 -16.06
CA PHE A 86 -7.48 0.57 -15.40
C PHE A 86 -9.01 0.49 -15.35
N ALA A 87 -9.74 1.62 -15.28
CA ALA A 87 -11.20 1.64 -15.23
C ALA A 87 -11.92 0.82 -16.33
N PRO A 88 -11.59 0.97 -17.64
CA PRO A 88 -12.17 0.14 -18.69
C PRO A 88 -11.70 -1.31 -18.63
N LEU A 89 -10.48 -1.56 -18.16
CA LEU A 89 -9.91 -2.90 -18.00
C LEU A 89 -10.63 -3.69 -16.87
N LEU A 90 -11.10 -2.98 -15.82
CA LEU A 90 -11.97 -3.55 -14.78
C LEU A 90 -13.35 -3.95 -15.32
N ALA A 91 -13.93 -3.16 -16.24
CA ALA A 91 -15.26 -3.41 -16.79
C ALA A 91 -15.31 -4.70 -17.65
N VAL A 92 -14.22 -5.01 -18.35
CA VAL A 92 -14.10 -6.18 -19.24
C VAL A 92 -13.93 -7.50 -18.46
N GLY A 93 -13.43 -7.47 -17.21
CA GLY A 93 -13.19 -8.66 -16.38
C GLY A 93 -14.46 -9.38 -15.87
N SER A 94 -15.65 -8.87 -16.19
CA SER A 94 -16.96 -9.38 -15.73
C SER A 94 -17.48 -10.62 -16.49
N ILE A 95 -16.73 -11.16 -17.44
CA ILE A 95 -17.10 -12.37 -18.20
C ILE A 95 -16.93 -13.62 -17.31
N SER A 96 -18.00 -14.41 -17.16
CA SER A 96 -18.21 -15.45 -16.13
C SER A 96 -17.05 -16.45 -15.89
N ILE A 97 -16.32 -16.84 -16.94
CA ILE A 97 -15.17 -17.77 -16.84
C ILE A 97 -13.90 -17.09 -16.28
N VAL A 98 -13.72 -15.80 -16.58
CA VAL A 98 -12.61 -14.99 -16.04
C VAL A 98 -12.85 -14.66 -14.57
N SER A 99 -14.10 -14.55 -14.13
CA SER A 99 -14.48 -14.19 -12.76
C SER A 99 -13.92 -15.14 -11.68
N GLY A 100 -13.88 -16.45 -11.93
CA GLY A 100 -13.33 -17.42 -10.97
C GLY A 100 -11.82 -17.28 -10.76
N ILE A 101 -11.06 -17.21 -11.87
CA ILE A 101 -9.60 -17.00 -11.84
C ILE A 101 -9.28 -15.60 -11.30
N ASN A 102 -10.09 -14.59 -11.65
CA ASN A 102 -9.98 -13.23 -11.16
C ASN A 102 -10.17 -13.14 -9.63
N LYS A 103 -11.07 -13.94 -9.03
CA LYS A 103 -11.21 -14.00 -7.56
C LYS A 103 -10.03 -14.69 -6.87
N LEU A 104 -9.51 -15.76 -7.46
CA LEU A 104 -8.37 -16.48 -6.90
C LEU A 104 -7.09 -15.64 -6.99
N LEU A 105 -6.85 -14.99 -8.13
CA LEU A 105 -5.75 -14.03 -8.29
C LEU A 105 -5.95 -12.78 -7.41
N GLY A 106 -7.19 -12.33 -7.19
CA GLY A 106 -7.50 -11.27 -6.23
C GLY A 106 -7.14 -11.62 -4.79
N ALA A 107 -7.38 -12.86 -4.35
CA ALA A 107 -6.94 -13.33 -3.05
C ALA A 107 -5.40 -13.36 -2.92
N VAL A 108 -4.69 -13.79 -3.97
CA VAL A 108 -3.21 -13.79 -4.02
C VAL A 108 -2.67 -12.36 -3.98
N MET A 109 -3.27 -11.44 -4.74
CA MET A 109 -2.88 -10.03 -4.74
C MET A 109 -3.17 -9.36 -3.39
N GLY A 110 -4.30 -9.68 -2.75
CA GLY A 110 -4.63 -9.21 -1.41
C GLY A 110 -3.66 -9.73 -0.34
N ALA A 111 -3.18 -10.97 -0.48
CA ALA A 111 -2.11 -11.50 0.35
C ALA A 111 -0.77 -10.77 0.12
N ALA A 112 -0.47 -10.42 -1.14
CA ALA A 112 0.71 -9.62 -1.48
C ALA A 112 0.64 -8.20 -0.90
N GLU A 113 -0.52 -7.54 -0.96
CA GLU A 113 -0.75 -6.23 -0.34
C GLU A 113 -0.53 -6.30 1.18
N ALA A 114 -1.10 -7.32 1.83
CA ALA A 114 -0.93 -7.53 3.26
C ALA A 114 0.54 -7.80 3.64
N CYS A 115 1.29 -8.55 2.81
CA CYS A 115 2.71 -8.80 3.01
C CYS A 115 3.55 -7.51 2.89
N LEU A 116 3.26 -6.68 1.88
CA LEU A 116 3.90 -5.38 1.69
C LEU A 116 3.61 -4.43 2.86
N LEU A 117 2.35 -4.36 3.31
CA LEU A 117 1.97 -3.56 4.48
C LEU A 117 2.66 -4.06 5.74
N ALA A 118 2.70 -5.36 5.98
CA ALA A 118 3.38 -5.96 7.12
C ALA A 118 4.88 -5.63 7.12
N TYR A 119 5.54 -5.76 5.97
CA TYR A 119 6.96 -5.40 5.83
C TYR A 119 7.21 -3.90 6.07
N PHE A 120 6.33 -3.04 5.56
CA PHE A 120 6.43 -1.60 5.79
C PHE A 120 6.28 -1.27 7.28
N PHE A 121 5.26 -1.81 7.95
CA PHE A 121 5.06 -1.64 9.39
C PHE A 121 6.26 -2.14 10.20
N TYR A 122 6.84 -3.28 9.83
CA TYR A 122 8.05 -3.80 10.45
C TYR A 122 9.23 -2.82 10.33
N LYS A 123 9.47 -2.27 9.13
CA LYS A 123 10.52 -1.25 8.90
C LYS A 123 10.31 0.01 9.73
N VAL A 124 9.06 0.46 9.86
CA VAL A 124 8.72 1.63 10.70
C VAL A 124 8.98 1.32 12.17
N LEU A 125 8.52 0.18 12.71
CA LEU A 125 8.78 -0.19 14.10
C LEU A 125 10.28 -0.34 14.40
N ALA A 126 11.04 -0.95 13.47
CA ALA A 126 12.49 -1.07 13.60
C ALA A 126 13.18 0.31 13.64
N HIS A 127 12.68 1.30 12.88
CA HIS A 127 13.19 2.67 12.95
C HIS A 127 12.93 3.34 14.31
N PHE A 128 11.82 3.02 14.97
CA PHE A 128 11.52 3.45 16.34
C PHE A 128 12.28 2.67 17.42
N GLY A 129 13.19 1.76 17.06
CA GLY A 129 13.96 0.94 17.99
C GLY A 129 13.17 -0.18 18.67
N ILE A 130 11.97 -0.49 18.15
CA ILE A 130 11.14 -1.60 18.61
C ILE A 130 11.53 -2.82 17.76
N TYR A 131 12.48 -3.61 18.27
CA TYR A 131 12.90 -4.85 17.64
C TYR A 131 11.84 -5.93 17.89
N VAL A 132 10.93 -6.07 16.94
CA VAL A 132 9.97 -7.17 16.88
C VAL A 132 10.65 -8.34 16.18
N LEU A 133 11.50 -9.09 16.90
CA LEU A 133 12.00 -10.39 16.45
C LEU A 133 11.35 -11.50 17.27
#